data_AF-A0A9P3CZ72-F1
#
_entry.id   AF-A0A9P3CZ72-F1
#
_cell.length_a   1.000
_cell.length_b   1.000
_cell.length_c   1.000
_cell.angle_alpha   90.00
_cell.angle_beta   90.00
_cell.angle_gamma   90.00
#
_symmetry.space_group_name_H-M   'P 1'
#
loop_
_entity.id
_entity.type
_entity.pdbx_description
1 polymer ?
#
loop_
_entity_poly.entity_id
_entity_poly.type
_entity_poly.pdbx_seq_one_letter_code
_entity_poly.pdbx_strand_id
1 'polypeptide(L)'
;MALNAEKFANLERDIDDTGKAINTVAVIEPRYGEPFYSLPLAVQKVMETGGFEPFQTEALLLASTPTVSPKAAKAMDTKKIWYWGKYEGENVDAWHDTGLSELDQARIYTDEQFNLAVQKSVFETLSQLFGLAKSDDEKIKSLFTDAAGNVVIGYDLEKDTGIYAGMLEQVVEIVPGLKIYNDGRYLGLLGDSERRILIGYDMLNDLPIIAGLDELINGAGGTNTKPVPAERNHIVGYGQSLKTGATATVILSILQPYFNVTFGTGPRMDSAATSVIPLVEQFNNPSSDGYSNRGETCCSGAANYASRAMMLENGIDPKDHVIFASTAAHGGYRIDQLKKRV
;
A
#
# COMPACT_ATOMS: atom_id res chain seq x y z
N MET A 1 -21.17 -79.08 49.58
CA MET A 1 -22.26 -79.51 48.67
C MET A 1 -21.81 -80.82 48.01
N ALA A 2 -22.53 -81.93 48.16
CA ALA A 2 -22.10 -83.20 47.55
C ALA A 2 -22.19 -83.11 46.02
N LEU A 3 -21.15 -83.58 45.32
CA LEU A 3 -21.16 -83.80 43.87
C LEU A 3 -21.89 -85.12 43.60
N ASN A 4 -22.89 -85.09 42.73
CA ASN A 4 -23.66 -86.27 42.31
C ASN A 4 -23.51 -86.47 40.79
N ALA A 5 -23.91 -87.64 40.28
CA ALA A 5 -23.78 -87.97 38.85
C ALA A 5 -24.47 -86.94 37.94
N GLU A 6 -25.60 -86.38 38.37
CA GLU A 6 -26.31 -85.33 37.65
C GLU A 6 -25.49 -84.03 37.51
N LYS A 7 -24.76 -83.62 38.55
CA LYS A 7 -23.86 -82.46 38.48
C LYS A 7 -22.70 -82.67 37.51
N PHE A 8 -22.18 -83.88 37.39
CA PHE A 8 -21.12 -84.20 36.41
C PHE A 8 -21.66 -84.19 34.97
N ALA A 9 -22.83 -84.79 34.71
CA ALA A 9 -23.46 -84.73 33.40
C ALA A 9 -23.81 -83.29 32.98
N ASN A 10 -24.23 -82.46 33.95
CA ASN A 10 -24.48 -81.04 33.73
C ASN A 10 -23.20 -80.27 33.39
N LEU A 11 -22.09 -80.55 34.08
CA LEU A 11 -20.79 -79.93 33.81
C LEU A 11 -20.25 -80.32 32.43
N GLU A 12 -20.39 -81.60 32.03
CA GLU A 12 -19.99 -82.08 30.71
C GLU A 12 -20.75 -81.36 29.60
N ARG A 13 -22.07 -81.17 29.76
CA ARG A 13 -22.88 -80.39 28.82
C ARG A 13 -22.46 -78.92 28.78
N ASP A 14 -22.25 -78.27 29.93
CA ASP A 14 -21.87 -76.86 29.99
C ASP A 14 -20.49 -76.63 29.32
N ILE A 15 -19.56 -77.60 29.43
CA ILE A 15 -18.26 -77.59 28.73
C ILE A 15 -18.43 -77.78 27.22
N ASP A 16 -19.27 -78.71 26.79
CA ASP A 16 -19.55 -78.96 25.37
C ASP A 16 -20.22 -77.74 24.70
N ASP A 17 -21.21 -77.13 25.34
CA ASP A 17 -21.85 -75.89 24.87
C ASP A 17 -20.85 -74.73 24.76
N THR A 18 -19.89 -74.62 25.70
CA THR A 18 -18.80 -73.64 25.63
C THR A 18 -17.87 -73.91 24.45
N GLY A 19 -17.51 -75.18 24.22
CA GLY A 19 -16.71 -75.59 23.06
C GLY A 19 -17.39 -75.28 21.74
N LYS A 20 -18.70 -75.55 21.65
CA LYS A 20 -19.53 -75.26 20.47
C LYS A 20 -19.72 -73.77 20.21
N ALA A 21 -19.86 -72.98 21.27
CA ALA A 21 -20.06 -71.53 21.18
C ALA A 21 -18.95 -70.82 20.40
N ILE A 22 -17.71 -71.31 20.46
CA ILE A 22 -16.55 -70.67 19.81
C ILE A 22 -16.23 -71.29 18.44
N ASN A 23 -16.50 -72.60 18.25
CA ASN A 23 -15.91 -73.36 17.15
C ASN A 23 -16.90 -73.84 16.08
N THR A 24 -18.20 -73.82 16.34
CA THR A 24 -19.21 -74.36 15.42
C THR A 24 -20.20 -73.31 14.98
N VAL A 25 -20.65 -73.38 13.72
CA VAL A 25 -21.71 -72.52 13.18
C VAL A 25 -23.07 -73.10 13.61
N ALA A 26 -23.57 -72.66 14.77
CA ALA A 26 -24.84 -73.12 15.31
C ALA A 26 -25.50 -72.09 16.25
N VAL A 27 -26.80 -72.28 16.50
CA VAL A 27 -27.49 -71.70 17.66
C VAL A 27 -27.18 -72.60 18.85
N ILE A 28 -26.69 -72.02 19.94
CA ILE A 28 -26.38 -72.73 21.19
C ILE A 28 -27.59 -72.59 22.11
N GLU A 29 -28.09 -73.72 22.62
CA GLU A 29 -29.21 -73.79 23.57
C GLU A 29 -28.67 -74.16 24.97
N PRO A 30 -28.22 -73.17 25.75
CA PRO A 30 -27.62 -73.43 27.05
C PRO A 30 -28.66 -73.99 28.04
N ARG A 31 -28.18 -74.66 29.10
CA ARG A 31 -29.05 -75.08 30.22
C ARG A 31 -29.71 -73.91 30.94
N TYR A 32 -29.07 -72.74 30.94
CA TYR A 32 -29.55 -71.51 31.57
C TYR A 32 -29.45 -70.32 30.61
N GLY A 33 -30.50 -69.51 30.57
CA GLY A 33 -30.57 -68.32 29.70
C GLY A 33 -31.22 -68.61 28.36
N GLU A 34 -31.25 -67.57 27.52
CA GLU A 34 -31.83 -67.64 26.18
C GLU A 34 -30.85 -68.28 25.17
N PRO A 35 -31.34 -68.92 24.10
CA PRO A 35 -30.51 -69.36 22.98
C PRO A 35 -29.73 -68.20 22.36
N PHE A 36 -28.49 -68.47 21.96
CA PHE A 36 -27.62 -67.45 21.35
C PHE A 36 -26.85 -67.99 20.15
N TYR A 37 -26.41 -67.10 19.27
CA TYR A 37 -25.55 -67.47 18.15
C TYR A 37 -24.12 -67.70 18.63
N SER A 38 -23.55 -68.84 18.24
CA SER A 38 -22.10 -69.07 18.32
C SER A 38 -21.31 -67.95 17.64
N LEU A 39 -20.06 -67.73 18.05
CA LEU A 39 -19.19 -66.70 17.48
C LEU A 39 -19.06 -66.81 15.95
N PRO A 40 -18.83 -68.00 15.35
CA PRO A 40 -18.80 -68.13 13.89
C PRO A 40 -20.14 -67.75 13.23
N LEU A 41 -21.27 -68.17 13.79
CA LEU A 41 -22.60 -67.84 13.25
C LEU A 41 -22.93 -66.34 13.42
N ALA A 42 -22.52 -65.73 14.53
CA ALA A 42 -22.70 -64.31 14.77
C ALA A 42 -21.89 -63.46 13.79
N VAL A 43 -20.61 -63.79 13.55
CA VAL A 43 -19.76 -63.13 12.55
C VAL A 43 -20.33 -63.32 11.16
N GLN A 44 -20.73 -64.54 10.81
CA GLN A 44 -21.38 -64.83 9.53
C GLN A 44 -22.64 -63.98 9.34
N LYS A 45 -23.52 -63.93 10.35
CA LYS A 45 -24.71 -63.08 10.29
C LYS A 45 -24.37 -61.61 10.16
N VAL A 46 -23.38 -61.09 10.90
CA VAL A 46 -22.93 -59.69 10.74
C VAL A 46 -22.44 -59.40 9.33
N MET A 47 -21.71 -60.34 8.70
CA MET A 47 -21.29 -60.22 7.31
C MET A 47 -22.49 -60.30 6.34
N GLU A 48 -23.46 -61.18 6.59
CA GLU A 48 -24.65 -61.37 5.76
C GLU A 48 -25.68 -60.23 5.91
N THR A 49 -25.79 -59.61 7.08
CA THR A 49 -26.78 -58.57 7.39
C THR A 49 -26.29 -57.15 7.15
N GLY A 50 -25.26 -56.95 6.33
CA GLY A 50 -24.79 -55.61 5.95
C GLY A 50 -23.44 -55.18 6.51
N GLY A 51 -22.61 -56.14 6.94
CA GLY A 51 -21.18 -55.93 7.12
C GLY A 51 -20.53 -55.38 5.85
N PHE A 52 -19.42 -54.64 6.04
CA PHE A 52 -18.72 -53.92 4.98
C PHE A 52 -18.33 -54.83 3.81
N GLU A 53 -18.96 -54.64 2.64
CA GLU A 53 -18.69 -55.45 1.45
C GLU A 53 -17.81 -54.70 0.43
N PRO A 54 -16.69 -55.29 -0.02
CA PRO A 54 -15.87 -54.71 -1.08
C PRO A 54 -16.39 -55.09 -2.48
N PHE A 55 -16.54 -54.10 -3.35
CA PHE A 55 -16.82 -54.27 -4.79
C PHE A 55 -15.58 -53.92 -5.60
N GLN A 56 -15.28 -54.66 -6.66
CA GLN A 56 -14.12 -54.36 -7.52
C GLN A 56 -14.23 -53.00 -8.20
N THR A 57 -15.44 -52.64 -8.67
CA THR A 57 -15.70 -51.36 -9.32
C THR A 57 -16.98 -50.69 -8.81
N GLU A 58 -17.06 -49.37 -8.91
CA GLU A 58 -18.26 -48.59 -8.58
C GLU A 58 -19.46 -49.01 -9.42
N ALA A 59 -19.25 -49.32 -10.70
CA ALA A 59 -20.30 -49.79 -11.59
C ALA A 59 -20.92 -51.12 -11.11
N LEU A 60 -20.10 -52.04 -10.58
CA LEU A 60 -20.59 -53.30 -10.02
C LEU A 60 -21.36 -53.09 -8.72
N LEU A 61 -20.94 -52.12 -7.90
CA LEU A 61 -21.64 -51.73 -6.68
C LEU A 61 -23.03 -51.18 -7.02
N LEU A 62 -23.12 -50.19 -7.92
CA LEU A 62 -24.38 -49.56 -8.32
C LEU A 62 -25.34 -50.53 -9.03
N ALA A 63 -24.81 -51.54 -9.72
CA ALA A 63 -25.62 -52.61 -10.33
C ALA A 63 -26.13 -53.65 -9.32
N SER A 64 -25.60 -53.66 -8.08
CA SER A 64 -26.01 -54.59 -7.03
C SER A 64 -27.22 -54.06 -6.25
N THR A 65 -28.08 -54.97 -5.79
CA THR A 65 -29.23 -54.64 -4.92
C THR A 65 -29.14 -55.47 -3.63
N PRO A 66 -28.64 -54.88 -2.53
CA PRO A 66 -28.61 -55.54 -1.24
C PRO A 66 -30.01 -55.93 -0.74
N THR A 67 -30.12 -57.10 -0.14
CA THR A 67 -31.36 -57.62 0.47
C THR A 67 -31.57 -57.16 1.91
N VAL A 68 -30.56 -56.52 2.51
CA VAL A 68 -30.56 -56.04 3.89
C VAL A 68 -30.19 -54.55 3.91
N SER A 69 -30.96 -53.77 4.67
CA SER A 69 -30.81 -52.33 4.88
C SER A 69 -30.80 -52.05 6.39
N PRO A 70 -29.89 -51.21 6.93
CA PRO A 70 -28.85 -50.46 6.22
C PRO A 70 -27.57 -51.27 5.95
N LYS A 71 -26.79 -50.90 4.92
CA LYS A 71 -25.51 -51.53 4.58
C LYS A 71 -24.47 -50.52 4.10
N ALA A 72 -23.18 -50.78 4.38
CA ALA A 72 -22.07 -50.03 3.81
C ALA A 72 -21.23 -50.92 2.87
N ALA A 73 -20.73 -50.35 1.78
CA ALA A 73 -19.87 -51.03 0.82
C ALA A 73 -18.75 -50.10 0.30
N LYS A 74 -17.66 -50.66 -0.23
CA LYS A 74 -16.55 -49.87 -0.80
C LYS A 74 -16.27 -50.28 -2.24
N ALA A 75 -16.29 -49.30 -3.13
CA ALA A 75 -15.83 -49.46 -4.51
C ALA A 75 -14.29 -49.38 -4.53
N MET A 76 -13.63 -50.43 -5.00
CA MET A 76 -12.18 -50.56 -4.90
C MET A 76 -11.41 -49.84 -6.02
N ASP A 77 -12.06 -49.46 -7.11
CA ASP A 77 -11.50 -48.62 -8.16
C ASP A 77 -11.46 -47.14 -7.74
N THR A 78 -12.57 -46.61 -7.19
CA THR A 78 -12.67 -45.21 -6.74
C THR A 78 -12.29 -45.02 -5.28
N LYS A 79 -12.10 -46.12 -4.53
CA LYS A 79 -11.83 -46.14 -3.09
C LYS A 79 -12.91 -45.45 -2.25
N LYS A 80 -14.10 -45.23 -2.81
CA LYS A 80 -15.22 -44.59 -2.13
C LYS A 80 -16.05 -45.59 -1.34
N ILE A 81 -16.55 -45.14 -0.20
CA ILE A 81 -17.56 -45.85 0.57
C ILE A 81 -18.94 -45.39 0.07
N TRP A 82 -19.90 -46.32 0.06
CA TRP A 82 -21.27 -46.11 -0.34
C TRP A 82 -22.20 -46.66 0.74
N TYR A 83 -23.33 -45.99 0.94
CA TYR A 83 -24.36 -46.38 1.89
C TYR A 83 -25.59 -46.88 1.13
N TRP A 84 -26.09 -48.05 1.50
CA TRP A 84 -27.36 -48.59 1.04
C TRP A 84 -28.40 -48.45 2.14
N GLY A 85 -29.48 -47.74 1.84
CA GLY A 85 -30.61 -47.57 2.74
C GLY A 85 -31.55 -46.50 2.23
N LYS A 86 -32.37 -45.96 3.14
CA LYS A 86 -33.23 -44.80 2.89
C LYS A 86 -32.69 -43.60 3.63
N TYR A 87 -32.62 -42.45 2.97
CA TYR A 87 -32.49 -41.17 3.65
C TYR A 87 -33.84 -40.60 4.07
N GLU A 88 -33.81 -39.59 4.93
CA GLU A 88 -35.00 -38.91 5.41
C GLU A 88 -35.79 -38.33 4.22
N GLY A 89 -37.04 -38.78 4.04
CA GLY A 89 -37.91 -38.38 2.93
C GLY A 89 -37.97 -39.36 1.76
N GLU A 90 -37.19 -40.45 1.77
CA GLU A 90 -37.21 -41.47 0.72
C GLU A 90 -38.08 -42.68 1.07
N ASN A 91 -38.76 -43.23 0.07
CA ASN A 91 -39.67 -44.37 0.24
C ASN A 91 -39.03 -45.72 -0.16
N VAL A 92 -37.92 -45.69 -0.90
CA VAL A 92 -37.23 -46.86 -1.47
C VAL A 92 -35.75 -46.82 -1.08
N ASP A 93 -35.15 -48.00 -0.84
CA ASP A 93 -33.71 -48.09 -0.57
C ASP A 93 -32.91 -47.86 -1.86
N ALA A 94 -31.81 -47.11 -1.74
CA ALA A 94 -30.91 -46.84 -2.85
C ALA A 94 -29.45 -46.75 -2.38
N TRP A 95 -28.52 -46.75 -3.34
CA TRP A 95 -27.13 -46.44 -3.09
C TRP A 95 -26.92 -44.93 -3.01
N HIS A 96 -26.29 -44.49 -1.93
CA HIS A 96 -25.94 -43.10 -1.68
C HIS A 96 -24.41 -42.94 -1.62
N ASP A 97 -23.90 -41.96 -2.36
CA ASP A 97 -22.49 -41.57 -2.30
C ASP A 97 -22.22 -40.90 -0.95
N THR A 98 -21.24 -41.40 -0.19
CA THR A 98 -20.85 -40.80 1.10
C THR A 98 -19.81 -39.68 0.94
N GLY A 99 -19.43 -39.35 -0.30
CA GLY A 99 -18.54 -38.25 -0.64
C GLY A 99 -17.16 -38.71 -1.16
N LEU A 100 -16.16 -37.87 -0.92
CA LEU A 100 -14.80 -38.10 -1.39
C LEU A 100 -14.13 -39.26 -0.66
N SER A 101 -13.30 -40.03 -1.37
CA SER A 101 -12.49 -41.06 -0.75
C SER A 101 -11.49 -40.46 0.24
N GLU A 102 -10.97 -41.26 1.17
CA GLU A 102 -9.96 -40.79 2.12
C GLU A 102 -8.69 -40.29 1.41
N LEU A 103 -8.38 -40.89 0.25
CA LEU A 103 -7.27 -40.47 -0.60
C LEU A 103 -7.53 -39.11 -1.24
N ASP A 104 -8.74 -38.87 -1.74
CA ASP A 104 -9.10 -37.60 -2.38
C ASP A 104 -9.16 -36.46 -1.36
N GLN A 105 -9.70 -36.71 -0.17
CA GLN A 105 -9.68 -35.74 0.94
C GLN A 105 -8.25 -35.40 1.36
N ALA A 106 -7.37 -36.40 1.46
CA ALA A 106 -5.96 -36.19 1.78
C ALA A 106 -5.22 -35.40 0.68
N ARG A 107 -5.52 -35.66 -0.60
CA ARG A 107 -4.97 -34.89 -1.72
C ARG A 107 -5.39 -33.42 -1.65
N ILE A 108 -6.69 -33.15 -1.50
CA ILE A 108 -7.22 -31.78 -1.38
C ILE A 108 -6.55 -31.05 -0.22
N TYR A 109 -6.52 -31.66 0.97
CA TYR A 109 -5.87 -31.05 2.13
C TYR A 109 -4.38 -30.77 1.87
N THR A 110 -3.67 -31.72 1.26
CA THR A 110 -2.23 -31.56 0.97
C THR A 110 -2.00 -30.44 -0.04
N ASP A 111 -2.81 -30.37 -1.10
CA ASP A 111 -2.72 -29.33 -2.12
C ASP A 111 -3.07 -27.95 -1.54
N GLU A 112 -4.08 -27.85 -0.68
CA GLU A 112 -4.42 -26.63 0.05
C GLU A 112 -3.28 -26.17 0.95
N GLN A 113 -2.71 -27.07 1.77
CA GLN A 113 -1.58 -26.74 2.65
C GLN A 113 -0.34 -26.36 1.85
N PHE A 114 -0.07 -27.04 0.74
CA PHE A 114 1.04 -26.71 -0.15
C PHE A 114 0.86 -25.30 -0.75
N ASN A 115 -0.33 -25.00 -1.28
CA ASN A 115 -0.64 -23.67 -1.82
C ASN A 115 -0.53 -22.57 -0.77
N LEU A 116 -1.02 -22.82 0.45
CA LEU A 116 -0.86 -21.92 1.59
C LEU A 116 0.62 -21.70 1.95
N ALA A 117 1.43 -22.77 1.99
CA ALA A 117 2.85 -22.68 2.27
C ALA A 117 3.62 -21.92 1.17
N VAL A 118 3.27 -22.14 -0.10
CA VAL A 118 3.83 -21.37 -1.23
C VAL A 118 3.44 -19.90 -1.12
N GLN A 119 2.17 -19.58 -0.87
CA GLN A 119 1.73 -18.20 -0.69
C GLN A 119 2.42 -17.52 0.49
N LYS A 120 2.58 -18.22 1.60
CA LYS A 120 3.22 -17.70 2.81
C LYS A 120 4.73 -17.49 2.62
N SER A 121 5.41 -18.45 1.99
CA SER A 121 6.84 -18.31 1.66
C SER A 121 7.09 -17.21 0.64
N VAL A 122 6.22 -17.06 -0.37
CA VAL A 122 6.24 -15.92 -1.30
C VAL A 122 6.03 -14.62 -0.52
N PHE A 123 5.01 -14.53 0.34
CA PHE A 123 4.73 -13.33 1.13
C PHE A 123 5.86 -12.96 2.11
N GLU A 124 6.48 -13.95 2.77
CA GLU A 124 7.60 -13.75 3.69
C GLU A 124 8.88 -13.32 2.95
N THR A 125 9.17 -13.95 1.81
CA THR A 125 10.30 -13.59 0.93
C THR A 125 10.11 -12.18 0.37
N LEU A 126 8.90 -11.87 -0.08
CA LEU A 126 8.49 -10.54 -0.52
C LEU A 126 8.64 -9.50 0.59
N SER A 127 8.15 -9.79 1.80
CA SER A 127 8.23 -8.88 2.94
C SER A 127 9.68 -8.59 3.36
N GLN A 128 10.59 -9.55 3.19
CA GLN A 128 12.03 -9.35 3.40
C GLN A 128 12.71 -8.57 2.28
N LEU A 129 12.22 -8.67 1.04
CA LEU A 129 12.66 -7.89 -0.13
C LEU A 129 12.08 -6.48 -0.17
N PHE A 130 10.92 -6.25 0.45
CA PHE A 130 10.24 -4.94 0.55
C PHE A 130 10.69 -4.09 1.75
N GLY A 131 11.88 -4.35 2.30
CA GLY A 131 12.53 -3.40 3.19
C GLY A 131 12.73 -2.09 2.45
N LEU A 132 11.81 -1.13 2.65
CA LEU A 132 11.87 0.17 1.99
C LEU A 132 13.17 0.86 2.38
N ALA A 133 13.95 1.25 1.38
CA ALA A 133 15.16 2.02 1.63
C ALA A 133 14.81 3.35 2.31
N LYS A 134 15.71 3.84 3.16
CA LYS A 134 15.53 5.15 3.76
C LYS A 134 15.95 6.25 2.78
N SER A 135 15.24 7.37 2.79
CA SER A 135 15.47 8.46 1.84
C SER A 135 16.80 9.21 2.02
N ASP A 136 17.51 8.94 3.11
CA ASP A 136 18.80 9.54 3.46
C ASP A 136 20.01 8.79 2.88
N ASP A 137 19.79 7.67 2.18
CA ASP A 137 20.84 6.98 1.43
C ASP A 137 21.21 7.76 0.16
N GLU A 138 22.45 8.26 0.08
CA GLU A 138 22.96 9.05 -1.05
C GLU A 138 22.89 8.30 -2.40
N LYS A 139 22.84 6.97 -2.37
CA LYS A 139 22.75 6.09 -3.54
C LYS A 139 21.34 5.96 -4.09
N ILE A 140 20.34 6.44 -3.35
CA ILE A 140 18.93 6.30 -3.72
C ILE A 140 18.33 7.68 -3.94
N LYS A 141 17.82 7.90 -5.16
CA LYS A 141 17.02 9.09 -5.46
C LYS A 141 15.55 8.79 -5.17
N SER A 142 15.05 9.34 -4.08
CA SER A 142 13.65 9.20 -3.68
C SER A 142 12.77 10.20 -4.42
N LEU A 143 11.63 9.73 -4.91
CA LEU A 143 10.60 10.56 -5.53
C LEU A 143 9.41 10.74 -4.59
N PHE A 144 9.04 9.68 -3.88
CA PHE A 144 8.00 9.69 -2.85
C PHE A 144 8.46 8.92 -1.62
N THR A 145 8.18 9.46 -0.44
CA THR A 145 8.46 8.83 0.84
C THR A 145 7.21 8.74 1.70
N ASP A 146 7.12 7.73 2.55
CA ASP A 146 6.06 7.65 3.57
C ASP A 146 6.33 8.61 4.74
N ALA A 147 5.40 8.68 5.69
CA ALA A 147 5.53 9.51 6.89
C ALA A 147 6.68 9.10 7.83
N ALA A 148 7.26 7.91 7.62
CA ALA A 148 8.41 7.40 8.35
C ALA A 148 9.74 7.58 7.59
N GLY A 149 9.73 8.27 6.44
CA GLY A 149 10.91 8.58 5.63
C GLY A 149 11.41 7.40 4.78
N ASN A 150 10.57 6.39 4.57
CA ASN A 150 10.92 5.26 3.72
C ASN A 150 10.52 5.55 2.27
N VAL A 151 11.36 5.16 1.32
CA VAL A 151 11.20 5.42 -0.12
C VAL A 151 10.11 4.53 -0.70
N VAL A 152 8.97 5.13 -1.05
CA VAL A 152 7.80 4.48 -1.68
C VAL A 152 8.00 4.35 -3.17
N ILE A 153 8.63 5.35 -3.79
CA ILE A 153 9.04 5.36 -5.19
C ILE A 153 10.41 6.03 -5.26
N GLY A 154 11.38 5.39 -5.91
CA GLY A 154 12.72 5.93 -6.08
C GLY A 154 13.54 5.19 -7.13
N TYR A 155 14.82 5.51 -7.20
CA TYR A 155 15.77 4.94 -8.14
C TYR A 155 17.07 4.58 -7.43
N ASP A 156 17.52 3.33 -7.60
CA ASP A 156 18.81 2.85 -7.11
C ASP A 156 19.89 3.18 -8.16
N LEU A 157 20.81 4.08 -7.82
CA LEU A 157 21.87 4.53 -8.74
C LEU A 157 22.98 3.49 -8.94
N GLU A 158 23.16 2.54 -8.00
CA GLU A 158 24.19 1.51 -8.14
C GLU A 158 23.71 0.35 -9.02
N LYS A 159 22.42 0.02 -8.93
CA LYS A 159 21.82 -1.08 -9.69
C LYS A 159 21.20 -0.66 -11.01
N ASP A 160 21.00 0.65 -11.21
CA ASP A 160 20.33 1.22 -12.37
C ASP A 160 18.89 0.70 -12.52
N THR A 161 18.16 0.62 -11.41
CA THR A 161 16.78 0.09 -11.35
C THR A 161 15.85 0.95 -10.51
N GLY A 162 14.55 0.93 -10.87
CA GLY A 162 13.50 1.62 -10.11
C GLY A 162 13.09 0.86 -8.84
N ILE A 163 12.91 1.58 -7.74
CA ILE A 163 12.40 1.07 -6.46
C ILE A 163 10.93 1.46 -6.33
N TYR A 164 10.05 0.49 -6.09
CA TYR A 164 8.61 0.71 -5.96
C TYR A 164 8.04 -0.13 -4.82
N ALA A 165 7.40 0.53 -3.85
CA ALA A 165 6.73 -0.15 -2.74
C ALA A 165 5.60 -1.05 -3.25
N GLY A 166 5.69 -2.34 -2.95
CA GLY A 166 4.67 -3.34 -3.31
C GLY A 166 4.74 -3.88 -4.74
N MET A 167 5.77 -3.53 -5.53
CA MET A 167 5.98 -4.07 -6.87
C MET A 167 7.15 -5.05 -6.90
N LEU A 168 6.87 -6.29 -7.30
CA LEU A 168 7.87 -7.34 -7.52
C LEU A 168 8.78 -6.98 -8.69
N GLU A 169 10.10 -7.12 -8.50
CA GLU A 169 11.12 -6.94 -9.54
C GLU A 169 10.89 -7.87 -10.75
N GLN A 170 10.28 -9.05 -10.53
CA GLN A 170 9.90 -10.01 -11.59
C GLN A 170 8.58 -9.68 -12.32
N VAL A 171 7.79 -8.72 -11.84
CA VAL A 171 6.52 -8.32 -12.49
C VAL A 171 6.78 -7.33 -13.64
N VAL A 172 7.96 -6.72 -13.71
CA VAL A 172 8.34 -5.81 -14.81
C VAL A 172 8.47 -6.54 -16.16
N GLU A 173 8.80 -7.84 -16.16
CA GLU A 173 8.89 -8.64 -17.40
C GLU A 173 7.57 -9.33 -17.80
N ILE A 174 6.64 -9.56 -16.88
CA ILE A 174 5.49 -10.47 -17.09
C ILE A 174 4.17 -9.74 -17.29
N VAL A 175 4.06 -8.42 -17.03
CA VAL A 175 2.83 -7.67 -17.36
C VAL A 175 2.87 -7.26 -18.83
N PRO A 176 2.11 -7.91 -19.74
CA PRO A 176 1.98 -7.45 -21.11
C PRO A 176 1.08 -6.22 -21.07
N GLY A 177 1.69 -5.04 -20.85
CA GLY A 177 0.94 -3.82 -20.59
C GLY A 177 1.79 -2.69 -20.01
N LEU A 178 2.89 -2.99 -19.30
CA LEU A 178 3.87 -1.96 -18.95
C LEU A 178 4.70 -1.62 -20.20
N LYS A 179 4.21 -0.68 -21.01
CA LYS A 179 4.98 -0.13 -22.13
C LYS A 179 5.97 0.88 -21.58
N ILE A 180 7.18 0.40 -21.26
CA ILE A 180 8.32 1.26 -20.94
C ILE A 180 8.57 2.16 -22.15
N TYR A 181 8.48 3.47 -21.95
CA TYR A 181 8.64 4.43 -23.04
C TYR A 181 10.14 4.52 -23.39
N ASN A 182 10.51 4.15 -24.62
CA ASN A 182 11.90 3.96 -25.07
C ASN A 182 12.63 5.28 -25.45
N ASP A 183 12.22 6.40 -24.87
CA ASP A 183 12.87 7.69 -25.09
C ASP A 183 13.72 8.01 -23.85
N GLY A 184 15.04 8.05 -24.02
CA GLY A 184 16.00 8.24 -22.92
C GLY A 184 15.87 9.58 -22.17
N ARG A 185 14.94 10.45 -22.57
CA ARG A 185 14.54 11.64 -21.82
C ARG A 185 13.48 11.37 -20.74
N TYR A 186 12.66 10.33 -20.90
CA TYR A 186 11.46 10.12 -20.09
C TYR A 186 11.47 8.76 -19.42
N LEU A 187 11.26 8.76 -18.10
CA LEU A 187 10.97 7.54 -17.35
C LEU A 187 9.45 7.33 -17.33
N GLY A 188 8.94 6.54 -18.28
CA GLY A 188 7.51 6.19 -18.34
C GLY A 188 7.16 5.05 -17.38
N LEU A 189 6.28 5.33 -16.40
CA LEU A 189 5.81 4.34 -15.41
C LEU A 189 4.51 3.67 -15.85
N LEU A 190 3.58 4.45 -16.40
CA LEU A 190 2.33 3.98 -16.99
C LEU A 190 2.11 4.70 -18.31
N GLY A 191 1.78 3.95 -19.35
CA GLY A 191 1.41 4.50 -20.64
C GLY A 191 0.12 3.90 -21.17
N ASP A 192 -0.56 4.62 -22.05
CA ASP A 192 -1.78 4.12 -22.67
C ASP A 192 -1.52 3.15 -23.84
N SER A 193 -2.59 2.69 -24.48
CA SER A 193 -2.52 1.81 -25.65
C SER A 193 -1.73 2.42 -26.82
N GLU A 194 -1.62 3.74 -26.89
CA GLU A 194 -0.93 4.53 -27.91
C GLU A 194 0.52 4.90 -27.53
N ARG A 195 1.02 4.43 -26.38
CA ARG A 195 2.35 4.73 -25.81
C ARG A 195 2.50 6.15 -25.26
N ARG A 196 1.43 6.89 -24.98
CA ARG A 196 1.56 8.18 -24.29
C ARG A 196 1.77 7.95 -22.80
N ILE A 197 2.63 8.74 -22.16
CA ILE A 197 2.92 8.63 -20.72
C ILE A 197 1.73 9.16 -19.92
N LEU A 198 1.07 8.29 -19.16
CA LEU A 198 0.01 8.62 -18.21
C LEU A 198 0.58 8.99 -16.85
N ILE A 199 1.60 8.26 -16.40
CA ILE A 199 2.38 8.57 -15.20
C ILE A 199 3.85 8.33 -15.53
N GLY A 200 4.72 9.28 -15.22
CA GLY A 200 6.15 9.17 -15.50
C GLY A 200 6.95 10.35 -14.98
N TYR A 201 8.16 10.50 -15.48
CA TYR A 201 9.09 11.54 -15.06
C TYR A 201 9.90 12.05 -16.26
N ASP A 202 9.96 13.37 -16.46
CA ASP A 202 10.88 13.99 -17.42
C ASP A 202 12.24 14.18 -16.74
N MET A 203 13.22 13.38 -17.14
CA MET A 203 14.55 13.38 -16.53
C MET A 203 15.39 14.60 -16.94
N LEU A 204 15.02 15.31 -18.02
CA LEU A 204 15.70 16.54 -18.42
C LEU A 204 15.24 17.73 -17.58
N ASN A 205 13.93 17.79 -17.31
CA ASN A 205 13.32 18.90 -16.58
C ASN A 205 13.14 18.63 -15.08
N ASP A 206 13.40 17.40 -14.63
CA ASP A 206 13.25 16.96 -13.24
C ASP A 206 11.79 17.11 -12.74
N LEU A 207 10.83 16.72 -13.58
CA LEU A 207 9.40 16.93 -13.32
C LEU A 207 8.57 15.64 -13.46
N PRO A 208 7.60 15.40 -12.56
CA PRO A 208 6.63 14.32 -12.73
C PRO A 208 5.66 14.63 -13.87
N ILE A 209 5.31 13.61 -14.63
CA ILE A 209 4.28 13.63 -15.68
C ILE A 209 3.09 12.85 -15.13
N ILE A 210 1.93 13.49 -14.99
CA ILE A 210 0.67 12.85 -14.57
C ILE A 210 -0.47 13.36 -15.46
N ALA A 211 -0.90 12.54 -16.41
CA ALA A 211 -1.97 12.88 -17.33
C ALA A 211 -3.27 13.21 -16.58
N GLY A 212 -3.84 14.39 -16.85
CA GLY A 212 -5.06 14.88 -16.21
C GLY A 212 -4.85 15.65 -14.91
N LEU A 213 -3.65 15.62 -14.31
CA LEU A 213 -3.31 16.50 -13.19
C LEU A 213 -2.80 17.87 -13.67
N ASP A 214 -2.40 17.96 -14.94
CA ASP A 214 -2.00 19.21 -15.59
C ASP A 214 -3.10 20.28 -15.49
N GLU A 215 -4.38 19.89 -15.60
CA GLU A 215 -5.51 20.83 -15.47
C GLU A 215 -5.76 21.29 -14.02
N LEU A 216 -5.51 20.44 -13.02
CA LEU A 216 -5.70 20.77 -11.61
C LEU A 216 -4.58 21.69 -11.08
N ILE A 217 -3.35 21.52 -11.59
CA ILE A 217 -2.18 22.34 -11.26
C ILE A 217 -2.22 23.67 -12.02
N ASN A 218 -2.58 23.67 -13.31
CA ASN A 218 -2.73 24.89 -14.10
C ASN A 218 -3.96 25.73 -13.69
N GLY A 219 -5.01 25.12 -13.14
CA GLY A 219 -6.17 25.82 -12.58
C GLY A 219 -5.86 26.67 -11.34
N ALA A 220 -4.73 26.40 -10.66
CA ALA A 220 -4.28 27.15 -9.48
C ALA A 220 -3.23 28.22 -9.80
N GLY A 221 -2.85 28.42 -11.07
CA GLY A 221 -1.90 29.48 -11.48
C GLY A 221 -0.48 29.31 -10.96
N GLY A 222 -0.13 28.15 -10.40
CA GLY A 222 1.22 27.84 -9.93
C GLY A 222 2.07 27.33 -11.07
N THR A 223 2.95 28.17 -11.61
CA THR A 223 4.04 27.69 -12.47
C THR A 223 5.05 26.94 -11.59
N ASN A 224 5.24 25.64 -11.84
CA ASN A 224 6.35 24.86 -11.27
C ASN A 224 7.66 25.38 -11.87
N THR A 225 8.13 26.51 -11.35
CA THR A 225 9.46 27.04 -11.60
C THR A 225 10.37 26.54 -10.49
N LYS A 226 11.49 25.92 -10.85
CA LYS A 226 12.58 25.62 -9.91
C LYS A 226 12.83 26.88 -9.07
N PRO A 227 12.92 26.81 -7.72
CA PRO A 227 13.37 27.94 -6.92
C PRO A 227 14.76 28.30 -7.42
N VAL A 228 14.85 29.39 -8.18
CA VAL A 228 16.15 29.95 -8.56
C VAL A 228 16.70 30.55 -7.28
N PRO A 229 17.90 30.16 -6.82
CA PRO A 229 18.59 30.91 -5.78
C PRO A 229 18.77 32.34 -6.29
N ALA A 230 17.91 33.24 -5.86
CA ALA A 230 17.96 34.64 -6.20
C ALA A 230 18.47 35.36 -4.96
N GLU A 231 19.76 35.65 -4.95
CA GLU A 231 20.32 36.57 -3.97
C GLU A 231 19.87 37.99 -4.34
N ARG A 232 19.02 38.56 -3.49
CA ARG A 232 18.62 39.97 -3.58
C ARG A 232 19.31 40.71 -2.44
N ASN A 233 20.17 41.66 -2.78
CA ASN A 233 20.76 42.54 -1.79
C ASN A 233 19.71 43.54 -1.32
N HIS A 234 19.44 43.56 -0.01
CA HIS A 234 18.43 44.44 0.57
C HIS A 234 19.10 45.62 1.27
N ILE A 235 18.85 46.83 0.77
CA ILE A 235 19.16 48.07 1.48
C ILE A 235 17.93 48.50 2.28
N VAL A 236 18.04 48.46 3.61
CA VAL A 236 17.01 48.98 4.51
C VAL A 236 17.45 50.31 5.10
N GLY A 237 16.71 51.37 4.80
CA GLY A 237 16.85 52.66 5.44
C GLY A 237 16.19 52.66 6.82
N TYR A 238 16.98 52.76 7.88
CA TYR A 238 16.48 53.07 9.22
C TYR A 238 16.71 54.55 9.55
N GLY A 239 15.82 55.11 10.37
CA GLY A 239 15.95 56.48 10.85
C GLY A 239 14.63 57.12 11.22
N GLN A 240 14.63 58.46 11.20
CA GLN A 240 13.50 59.31 11.56
C GLN A 240 12.88 59.98 10.32
N SER A 241 12.32 61.18 10.49
CA SER A 241 11.61 61.98 9.49
C SER A 241 12.35 62.12 8.15
N LEU A 242 13.67 62.35 8.16
CA LEU A 242 14.45 62.49 6.92
C LEU A 242 14.50 61.19 6.10
N LYS A 243 14.42 60.03 6.77
CA LYS A 243 14.48 58.72 6.10
C LYS A 243 13.10 58.24 5.63
N THR A 244 12.01 58.84 6.12
CA THR A 244 10.65 58.65 5.58
C THR A 244 10.28 59.67 4.50
N GLY A 245 11.16 60.62 4.16
CA GLY A 245 10.89 61.64 3.16
C GLY A 245 10.00 62.78 3.68
N ALA A 246 10.10 63.12 4.96
CA ALA A 246 9.33 64.22 5.53
C ALA A 246 9.56 65.52 4.75
N THR A 247 8.47 66.18 4.36
CA THR A 247 8.42 67.41 3.54
C THR A 247 8.96 67.30 2.12
N ALA A 248 9.52 66.16 1.71
CA ALA A 248 9.99 65.90 0.35
C ALA A 248 8.81 65.54 -0.58
N THR A 249 7.74 66.34 -0.58
CA THR A 249 6.46 66.00 -1.23
C THR A 249 6.52 66.02 -2.76
N VAL A 250 7.52 66.68 -3.33
CA VAL A 250 7.81 66.62 -4.76
C VAL A 250 8.68 65.40 -5.03
N ILE A 251 8.14 64.44 -5.79
CA ILE A 251 8.85 63.21 -6.16
C ILE A 251 9.67 63.45 -7.42
N LEU A 252 10.98 63.25 -7.34
CA LEU A 252 11.91 63.34 -8.47
C LEU A 252 12.15 61.96 -9.11
N SER A 253 12.25 60.91 -8.30
CA SER A 253 12.53 59.54 -8.76
C SER A 253 11.27 58.80 -9.27
N ILE A 254 10.57 59.37 -10.24
CA ILE A 254 9.35 58.80 -10.85
C ILE A 254 9.62 57.78 -11.97
N LEU A 255 10.85 57.72 -12.45
CA LEU A 255 11.31 56.76 -13.45
C LEU A 255 12.44 55.93 -12.86
N GLN A 256 12.45 54.64 -13.19
CA GLN A 256 13.50 53.75 -12.77
C GLN A 256 14.61 53.68 -13.83
N PRO A 257 15.86 54.07 -13.50
CA PRO A 257 16.99 54.00 -14.43
C PRO A 257 17.66 52.62 -14.53
N TYR A 258 17.47 51.74 -13.53
CA TYR A 258 18.12 50.42 -13.43
C TYR A 258 17.10 49.29 -13.19
N PHE A 259 17.51 48.16 -12.62
CA PHE A 259 16.63 47.01 -12.36
C PHE A 259 16.26 46.82 -10.88
N ASN A 260 16.51 47.84 -10.06
CA ASN A 260 16.20 47.85 -8.62
C ASN A 260 14.70 47.70 -8.36
N VAL A 261 14.35 47.27 -7.15
CA VAL A 261 12.96 46.98 -6.81
C VAL A 261 12.60 47.42 -5.39
N THR A 262 11.30 47.55 -5.15
CA THR A 262 10.71 47.86 -3.84
C THR A 262 9.37 47.13 -3.67
N PHE A 263 8.74 47.28 -2.51
CA PHE A 263 7.38 46.82 -2.24
C PHE A 263 6.36 47.47 -3.19
N GLY A 264 5.31 46.73 -3.54
CA GLY A 264 4.20 47.22 -4.38
C GLY A 264 3.47 48.45 -3.81
N THR A 265 3.64 48.72 -2.52
CA THR A 265 3.09 49.88 -1.80
C THR A 265 4.13 50.99 -1.60
N GLY A 266 5.26 50.91 -2.32
CA GLY A 266 6.35 51.88 -2.31
C GLY A 266 7.43 51.61 -1.25
N PRO A 267 8.53 52.36 -1.25
CA PRO A 267 9.68 52.14 -0.36
C PRO A 267 9.37 52.14 1.13
N ARG A 268 8.33 52.86 1.58
CA ARG A 268 7.90 52.90 2.99
C ARG A 268 7.04 51.73 3.43
N MET A 269 6.54 50.91 2.50
CA MET A 269 5.53 49.88 2.79
C MET A 269 4.36 50.46 3.62
N ASP A 270 3.75 51.54 3.14
CA ASP A 270 2.72 52.27 3.88
C ASP A 270 1.48 51.40 4.19
N SER A 271 1.29 50.33 3.41
CA SER A 271 0.37 49.22 3.68
C SER A 271 1.03 47.88 3.32
N ALA A 272 0.42 46.77 3.76
CA ALA A 272 0.90 45.42 3.49
C ALA A 272 1.09 45.20 1.98
N ALA A 273 2.30 44.83 1.58
CA ALA A 273 2.65 44.63 0.18
C ALA A 273 2.48 43.17 -0.24
N THR A 274 1.85 42.94 -1.40
CA THR A 274 1.66 41.62 -2.00
C THR A 274 2.46 41.43 -3.30
N SER A 275 3.21 42.45 -3.70
CA SER A 275 3.99 42.46 -4.94
C SER A 275 5.30 43.21 -4.79
N VAL A 276 6.18 43.03 -5.77
CA VAL A 276 7.46 43.74 -5.91
C VAL A 276 7.40 44.51 -7.23
N ILE A 277 7.71 45.80 -7.19
CA ILE A 277 7.62 46.71 -8.33
C ILE A 277 8.98 47.37 -8.59
N PRO A 278 9.20 47.98 -9.76
CA PRO A 278 10.30 48.92 -9.96
C PRO A 278 10.39 49.93 -8.80
N LEU A 279 11.60 50.09 -8.25
CA LEU A 279 11.97 51.16 -7.34
C LEU A 279 11.80 52.55 -7.97
N VAL A 280 10.59 53.06 -7.78
CA VAL A 280 10.24 54.47 -7.92
C VAL A 280 9.77 55.00 -6.58
N GLU A 281 10.04 56.28 -6.32
CA GLU A 281 9.60 56.94 -5.11
C GLU A 281 8.11 57.28 -5.21
N GLN A 282 7.41 57.30 -4.09
CA GLN A 282 5.95 57.46 -4.06
C GLN A 282 5.53 58.40 -2.94
N PHE A 283 4.51 59.22 -3.22
CA PHE A 283 3.81 60.02 -2.23
C PHE A 283 2.49 59.33 -1.87
N ASN A 284 2.53 58.53 -0.80
CA ASN A 284 1.35 57.80 -0.30
C ASN A 284 0.89 58.44 1.03
N ASN A 285 -0.41 58.64 1.17
CA ASN A 285 -1.03 59.31 2.31
C ASN A 285 -2.29 58.54 2.77
N PRO A 286 -2.46 58.27 4.07
CA PRO A 286 -1.52 58.48 5.17
C PRO A 286 -0.26 57.61 5.03
N SER A 287 0.87 58.12 5.50
CA SER A 287 2.06 57.29 5.67
C SER A 287 1.88 56.32 6.83
N SER A 288 2.68 55.24 6.85
CA SER A 288 2.70 54.25 7.93
C SER A 288 3.03 54.85 9.31
N ASP A 289 3.72 55.99 9.36
CA ASP A 289 4.03 56.72 10.60
C ASP A 289 2.94 57.75 10.99
N GLY A 290 1.81 57.80 10.27
CA GLY A 290 0.62 58.59 10.62
C GLY A 290 0.65 60.06 10.18
N TYR A 291 1.60 60.44 9.31
CA TYR A 291 1.72 61.81 8.81
C TYR A 291 1.26 61.93 7.35
N SER A 292 0.98 63.16 6.90
CA SER A 292 0.47 63.42 5.54
C SER A 292 1.47 64.11 4.61
N ASN A 293 2.74 64.21 5.02
CA ASN A 293 3.79 64.92 4.31
C ASN A 293 5.04 64.05 4.09
N ARG A 294 4.88 62.75 3.83
CA ARG A 294 5.97 61.82 3.51
C ARG A 294 6.03 61.59 2.01
N GLY A 295 7.06 62.10 1.36
CA GLY A 295 7.27 61.96 -0.08
C GLY A 295 8.54 61.19 -0.42
N GLU A 296 9.46 61.80 -1.15
CA GLU A 296 10.65 61.12 -1.65
C GLU A 296 11.56 60.66 -0.51
N THR A 297 11.84 59.35 -0.49
CA THR A 297 12.81 58.75 0.42
C THR A 297 14.19 58.74 -0.23
N CYS A 298 15.20 58.24 0.49
CA CYS A 298 16.54 58.08 -0.08
C CYS A 298 16.73 56.73 -0.80
N CYS A 299 15.70 55.88 -0.88
CA CYS A 299 15.83 54.49 -1.33
C CYS A 299 16.22 54.43 -2.81
N SER A 300 15.52 55.17 -3.68
CA SER A 300 15.87 55.26 -5.10
C SER A 300 17.28 55.78 -5.31
N GLY A 301 17.64 56.88 -4.64
CA GLY A 301 18.95 57.51 -4.75
C GLY A 301 20.06 56.53 -4.34
N ALA A 302 19.92 55.90 -3.17
CA ALA A 302 20.93 54.97 -2.66
C ALA A 302 21.11 53.75 -3.58
N ALA A 303 20.02 53.10 -4.00
CA ALA A 303 20.10 51.92 -4.85
C ALA A 303 20.60 52.26 -6.26
N ASN A 304 20.14 53.36 -6.84
CA ASN A 304 20.56 53.76 -8.19
C ASN A 304 22.04 54.20 -8.23
N TYR A 305 22.53 54.88 -7.19
CA TYR A 305 23.96 55.19 -7.10
C TYR A 305 24.81 53.93 -6.89
N ALA A 306 24.34 52.97 -6.10
CA ALA A 306 25.03 51.69 -5.93
C ALA A 306 25.09 50.89 -7.26
N SER A 307 23.96 50.75 -7.96
CA SER A 307 23.95 50.08 -9.29
C SER A 307 24.83 50.80 -10.30
N ARG A 308 24.84 52.14 -10.29
CA ARG A 308 25.71 52.95 -11.16
C ARG A 308 27.18 52.73 -10.84
N ALA A 309 27.57 52.73 -9.56
CA ALA A 309 28.95 52.49 -9.14
C ALA A 309 29.39 51.09 -9.55
N MET A 310 28.58 50.06 -9.33
CA MET A 310 28.89 48.70 -9.75
C MET A 310 29.10 48.56 -11.25
N MET A 311 28.24 49.19 -12.06
CA MET A 311 28.37 49.18 -13.51
C MET A 311 29.66 49.87 -13.97
N LEU A 312 29.98 51.04 -13.43
CA LEU A 312 31.11 51.86 -13.89
C LEU A 312 32.45 51.42 -13.33
N GLU A 313 32.49 50.96 -12.07
CA GLU A 313 33.72 50.64 -11.35
C GLU A 313 34.06 49.15 -11.45
N ASN A 314 33.05 48.28 -11.51
CA ASN A 314 33.24 46.82 -11.48
C ASN A 314 32.79 46.11 -12.76
N GLY A 315 32.18 46.82 -13.73
CA GLY A 315 31.74 46.25 -15.00
C GLY A 315 30.59 45.23 -14.89
N ILE A 316 29.84 45.24 -13.78
CA ILE A 316 28.73 44.33 -13.54
C ILE A 316 27.46 44.89 -14.20
N ASP A 317 26.74 44.07 -14.98
CA ASP A 317 25.45 44.48 -15.54
C ASP A 317 24.45 44.72 -14.39
N PRO A 318 23.78 45.88 -14.32
CA PRO A 318 22.77 46.15 -13.30
C PRO A 318 21.64 45.10 -13.21
N LYS A 319 21.42 44.28 -14.25
CA LYS A 319 20.47 43.14 -14.22
C LYS A 319 20.96 41.98 -13.36
N ASP A 320 22.26 41.80 -13.26
CA ASP A 320 22.89 40.71 -12.51
C ASP A 320 22.99 41.03 -11.01
N HIS A 321 22.71 42.28 -10.62
CA HIS A 321 22.72 42.72 -9.23
C HIS A 321 21.53 43.66 -8.90
N VAL A 322 20.35 43.07 -8.80
CA VAL A 322 19.13 43.79 -8.43
C VAL A 322 19.10 44.06 -6.93
N ILE A 323 19.05 45.34 -6.56
CA ILE A 323 18.90 45.78 -5.18
C ILE A 323 17.42 45.93 -4.84
N PHE A 324 16.99 45.30 -3.75
CA PHE A 324 15.73 45.63 -3.10
C PHE A 324 15.98 46.78 -2.13
N ALA A 325 15.24 47.88 -2.24
CA ALA A 325 15.41 49.03 -1.35
C ALA A 325 14.10 49.43 -0.67
N SER A 326 14.13 49.57 0.65
CA SER A 326 12.99 50.03 1.44
C SER A 326 13.44 50.85 2.65
N THR A 327 12.48 51.47 3.33
CA THR A 327 12.70 52.22 4.55
C THR A 327 11.74 51.74 5.64
N ALA A 328 12.28 51.50 6.83
CA ALA A 328 11.53 51.16 8.04
C ALA A 328 11.61 52.32 9.06
N ALA A 329 11.84 53.54 8.56
CA ALA A 329 11.95 54.73 9.38
C ALA A 329 10.59 55.18 9.94
N HIS A 330 10.62 55.86 11.09
CA HIS A 330 9.44 56.43 11.71
C HIS A 330 9.71 57.86 12.14
N GLY A 331 8.90 58.82 11.68
CA GLY A 331 9.04 60.22 12.05
C GLY A 331 8.95 60.44 13.56
N GLY A 332 9.86 61.25 14.11
CA GLY A 332 9.85 61.65 15.52
C GLY A 332 10.35 60.60 16.52
N TYR A 333 10.77 59.41 16.06
CA TYR A 333 11.30 58.38 16.96
C TYR A 333 12.74 58.66 17.36
N ARG A 334 13.01 58.54 18.66
CA ARG A 334 14.34 58.45 19.24
C ARG A 334 14.85 57.01 19.23
N ILE A 335 16.15 56.85 19.42
CA ILE A 335 16.79 55.53 19.43
C ILE A 335 16.24 54.58 20.51
N ASP A 336 15.80 55.11 21.65
CA ASP A 336 15.19 54.36 22.77
C ASP A 336 13.78 53.83 22.45
N GLN A 337 13.14 54.36 21.40
CA GLN A 337 11.82 53.94 20.94
C GLN A 337 11.88 52.82 19.89
N LEU A 338 13.07 52.52 19.34
CA LEU A 338 13.30 51.41 18.42
C LEU A 338 13.38 50.09 19.20
N LYS A 339 12.24 49.62 19.72
CA LYS A 339 12.16 48.33 20.42
C LYS A 339 12.06 47.19 19.43
N LYS A 340 12.85 46.13 19.65
CA LYS A 340 12.64 44.84 18.99
C LYS A 340 11.26 44.33 19.41
N ARG A 341 10.37 44.05 18.44
CA ARG A 341 9.14 43.32 18.75
C ARG A 341 9.55 41.96 19.33
N VAL A 342 9.06 41.65 20.53
CA VAL A 342 9.21 40.33 21.17
C VAL A 342 8.37 39.32 20.42
#